data_AF-A0A1M3K1B4-F1
#
_entry.id   AF-A0A1M3K1B4-F1
#
_cell.length_a   1.000
_cell.length_b   1.000
_cell.length_c   1.000
_cell.angle_alpha   90.00
_cell.angle_beta   90.00
_cell.angle_gamma   90.00
#
_symmetry.space_group_name_H-M   'P 1'
#
loop_
_entity.id
_entity.type
_entity.pdbx_description
1 polymer ?
#
loop_
_entity_poly.entity_id
_entity_poly.type
_entity_poly.pdbx_seq_one_letter_code
_entity_poly.pdbx_strand_id
1 'polypeptide(L)'
;MRRNYPRKYLRRPPVWLWAVLVLLAISAMLPIGKVVASELFQSGPYEVDVVIAPLPSPSYIEQEVTFTVSVNLRNGEDPVTSGGLELRSGDEKVCDLILNSAGQASCQLTFNTPSIIPFQAIYLGVDQILPGASARIMHRVMDKHHPTVVVTQDDPDPSIVNRSIYASALASSAGPIPSGSLVLYRSDATCLAPAAAGATDFCSTVLDSTGAGGCTLPLTQDGYVSICAAYGGDYATYPQISGPQTHRVSASNTFTSITAISPEPSLAGDLLTVTFNVTSPDGNPSAGVVTVIGPQSNCSATVEAGSCTITITSPHLQPVYASYAGEMDGNIELQPSSSDVVMHRVNVPPTDILVDPARVNAFLGANTRVATLSAVDANVDEDHMFVLVDGVGADHNDLFWIDGNRLVAFGSLPLDLGYLSIRVMAIDPAGLTYEKVLTLRVYDNTPLLPDTGFAAGRVTPLQIQPAPYKQQTGVTLNIPRINISIPIRGVPLADQGWLTDWLANEAGWLDGTAFPGWQGNSVLAAHNYLADGSAGPFKDLQQLRWGDLIEVTAYGSTSVFEVRDVKKVKPDDLSILGHQDQAYLTLITCKSFSEKTQSYQWRIVVEAVLISVH
;
A
#
# COMPACT_ATOMS: atom_id res chain seq x y z
N MET A 1 45.91 29.98 -31.39
CA MET A 1 47.18 30.58 -31.85
C MET A 1 48.36 29.91 -31.16
N ARG A 2 49.60 30.25 -31.55
CA ARG A 2 50.92 29.71 -31.15
C ARG A 2 51.05 28.97 -29.79
N ARG A 3 51.71 27.80 -29.81
CA ARG A 3 52.46 27.21 -28.67
C ARG A 3 53.86 27.85 -28.57
N ASN A 4 54.45 27.97 -27.36
CA ASN A 4 55.72 27.31 -26.95
C ASN A 4 56.42 27.94 -25.72
N TYR A 5 57.16 27.08 -24.99
CA TYR A 5 58.21 27.31 -23.96
C TYR A 5 59.42 28.16 -24.49
N PRO A 6 60.47 28.60 -23.71
CA PRO A 6 61.06 27.92 -22.52
C PRO A 6 61.88 28.70 -21.41
N ARG A 7 62.24 27.96 -20.34
CA ARG A 7 63.55 27.87 -19.60
C ARG A 7 64.35 29.09 -19.00
N LYS A 8 64.66 28.92 -17.69
CA LYS A 8 65.99 28.95 -16.99
C LYS A 8 66.80 30.24 -16.65
N TYR A 9 67.04 30.37 -15.33
CA TYR A 9 68.31 30.67 -14.59
C TYR A 9 68.97 32.08 -14.53
N LEU A 10 69.63 32.29 -13.37
CA LEU A 10 70.35 33.48 -12.90
C LEU A 10 71.69 33.78 -13.63
N ARG A 11 72.16 35.04 -13.52
CA ARG A 11 73.58 35.38 -13.31
C ARG A 11 73.76 36.55 -12.30
N ARG A 12 74.85 36.48 -11.51
CA ARG A 12 75.51 37.54 -10.70
C ARG A 12 76.70 38.13 -11.54
N PRO A 13 77.77 38.83 -11.04
CA PRO A 13 78.20 39.36 -9.72
C PRO A 13 78.45 40.91 -9.81
N PRO A 14 79.57 41.64 -9.44
CA PRO A 14 80.81 41.31 -8.67
C PRO A 14 81.49 42.41 -7.76
N VAL A 15 82.17 41.96 -6.67
CA VAL A 15 83.26 42.64 -5.85
C VAL A 15 82.91 43.99 -5.15
N TRP A 16 83.56 44.51 -4.08
CA TRP A 16 84.81 44.22 -3.30
C TRP A 16 84.54 44.26 -1.77
N LEU A 17 85.36 43.81 -0.77
CA LEU A 17 86.76 43.33 -0.56
C LEU A 17 87.73 44.34 0.15
N TRP A 18 88.67 43.81 0.97
CA TRP A 18 89.69 44.44 1.87
C TRP A 18 89.13 45.05 3.19
N ALA A 19 89.49 44.68 4.44
CA ALA A 19 90.56 43.90 5.11
C ALA A 19 91.87 44.63 5.50
N VAL A 20 92.36 44.45 6.76
CA VAL A 20 93.79 44.48 7.25
C VAL A 20 93.89 44.49 8.81
N LEU A 21 94.56 43.44 9.39
CA LEU A 21 95.58 43.37 10.49
C LEU A 21 95.53 44.30 11.76
N VAL A 22 96.06 44.00 12.97
CA VAL A 22 96.60 42.81 13.72
C VAL A 22 96.98 43.27 15.18
N LEU A 23 97.06 42.48 16.28
CA LEU A 23 98.26 41.84 16.92
C LEU A 23 97.99 41.39 18.39
N LEU A 24 98.98 40.68 18.99
CA LEU A 24 99.14 40.09 20.36
C LEU A 24 98.92 41.04 21.58
N ALA A 25 98.91 40.63 22.87
CA ALA A 25 98.54 39.38 23.58
C ALA A 25 98.62 39.53 25.14
N ILE A 26 97.81 38.74 25.87
CA ILE A 26 97.96 38.16 27.23
C ILE A 26 98.91 38.85 28.25
N SER A 27 98.39 39.41 29.37
CA SER A 27 98.50 38.77 30.71
C SER A 27 97.85 39.53 31.89
N ALA A 28 97.15 38.75 32.74
CA ALA A 28 97.04 38.87 34.22
C ALA A 28 96.18 39.96 34.94
N MET A 29 95.62 39.50 36.08
CA MET A 29 95.08 40.22 37.26
C MET A 29 93.71 40.95 37.18
N LEU A 30 92.69 40.23 37.67
CA LEU A 30 91.47 40.72 38.32
C LEU A 30 91.79 41.18 39.77
N PRO A 31 91.03 42.12 40.41
CA PRO A 31 89.59 41.94 40.65
C PRO A 31 88.64 43.16 40.52
N ILE A 32 87.38 42.83 40.21
CA ILE A 32 86.12 43.54 40.52
C ILE A 32 86.08 45.05 40.23
N GLY A 33 85.53 45.37 39.05
CA GLY A 33 85.09 46.71 38.64
C GLY A 33 84.05 46.63 37.51
N LYS A 34 82.99 45.82 37.69
CA LYS A 34 82.01 45.53 36.63
C LYS A 34 81.08 46.73 36.33
N VAL A 35 81.45 47.54 35.35
CA VAL A 35 80.51 48.01 34.30
C VAL A 35 81.28 48.04 32.98
N VAL A 36 80.89 47.20 32.02
CA VAL A 36 81.32 47.31 30.61
C VAL A 36 80.07 47.48 29.78
N ALA A 37 80.03 48.54 28.96
CA ALA A 37 78.92 48.77 28.04
C ALA A 37 79.06 47.83 26.83
N SER A 38 78.40 46.68 26.86
CA SER A 38 78.37 45.70 25.76
C SER A 38 76.95 45.22 25.41
N GLU A 39 75.93 46.03 25.68
CA GLU A 39 74.52 45.76 25.36
C GLU A 39 73.81 47.03 24.88
N LEU A 40 74.33 47.59 23.78
CA LEU A 40 73.65 48.60 22.95
C LEU A 40 73.52 48.10 21.51
N PHE A 41 72.95 46.90 21.36
CA PHE A 41 72.21 46.55 20.16
C PHE A 41 70.73 46.73 20.43
N GLN A 42 70.04 47.35 19.47
CA GLN A 42 68.58 47.45 19.51
C GLN A 42 67.99 46.06 19.23
N SER A 43 67.35 45.45 20.21
CA SER A 43 66.15 44.66 19.92
C SER A 43 64.95 45.59 19.97
N GLY A 44 64.25 45.75 18.85
CA GLY A 44 62.86 46.19 18.90
C GLY A 44 62.01 45.13 19.64
N PRO A 45 60.80 45.49 20.09
CA PRO A 45 59.97 44.55 20.83
C PRO A 45 59.62 43.35 19.94
N TYR A 46 59.80 42.14 20.46
CA TYR A 46 59.79 40.90 19.70
C TYR A 46 58.37 40.48 19.34
N GLU A 47 58.12 40.24 18.05
CA GLU A 47 56.88 39.59 17.58
C GLU A 47 56.89 38.09 17.88
N VAL A 48 55.70 37.53 18.11
CA VAL A 48 55.47 36.09 18.32
C VAL A 48 54.56 35.53 17.24
N ASP A 49 54.76 34.26 16.89
CA ASP A 49 53.76 33.47 16.18
C ASP A 49 53.03 32.56 17.18
N VAL A 50 51.71 32.70 17.25
CA VAL A 50 50.82 31.93 18.14
C VAL A 50 50.06 30.91 17.29
N VAL A 51 50.17 29.62 17.63
CA VAL A 51 49.50 28.52 16.92
C VAL A 51 48.57 27.78 17.88
N ILE A 52 47.39 27.38 17.38
CA ILE A 52 46.38 26.63 18.12
C ILE A 52 45.99 25.36 17.37
N ALA A 53 45.94 24.23 18.07
CA ALA A 53 45.67 22.90 17.54
C ALA A 53 44.72 22.11 18.45
N PRO A 54 43.43 21.96 18.08
CA PRO A 54 42.50 21.06 18.75
C PRO A 54 42.71 19.60 18.35
N LEU A 55 42.63 18.69 19.33
CA LEU A 55 42.65 17.24 19.14
C LEU A 55 41.55 16.60 20.02
N PRO A 56 40.62 15.80 19.47
CA PRO A 56 40.38 15.58 18.04
C PRO A 56 39.82 16.82 17.34
N SER A 57 39.93 16.88 16.00
CA SER A 57 39.27 17.92 15.20
C SER A 57 38.98 17.39 13.78
N PRO A 58 37.71 17.30 13.34
CA PRO A 58 36.49 17.60 14.10
C PRO A 58 36.31 16.70 15.34
N SER A 59 35.44 17.14 16.23
CA SER A 59 35.00 16.38 17.41
C SER A 59 33.52 16.01 17.30
N TYR A 60 33.04 15.16 18.19
CA TYR A 60 31.62 14.90 18.41
C TYR A 60 31.10 15.64 19.65
N ILE A 61 29.79 15.77 19.79
CA ILE A 61 29.19 16.20 21.06
C ILE A 61 29.57 15.25 22.20
N GLU A 62 29.63 15.77 23.42
CA GLU A 62 30.07 15.08 24.65
C GLU A 62 31.52 14.56 24.62
N GLN A 63 32.22 14.62 23.48
CA GLN A 63 33.62 14.25 23.36
C GLN A 63 34.51 15.35 23.94
N GLU A 64 35.54 14.93 24.68
CA GLU A 64 36.56 15.84 25.19
C GLU A 64 37.54 16.23 24.06
N VAL A 65 37.83 17.53 23.97
CA VAL A 65 38.75 18.12 22.99
C VAL A 65 39.85 18.87 23.72
N THR A 66 41.09 18.44 23.52
CA THR A 66 42.28 19.16 24.01
C THR A 66 42.68 20.21 22.99
N PHE A 67 42.52 21.49 23.33
CA PHE A 67 43.06 22.62 22.59
C PHE A 67 44.47 22.93 23.10
N THR A 68 45.48 22.54 22.32
CA THR A 68 46.88 22.90 22.59
C THR A 68 47.22 24.20 21.88
N VAL A 69 47.91 25.10 22.58
CA VAL A 69 48.41 26.38 22.06
C VAL A 69 49.93 26.43 22.24
N SER A 70 50.65 26.91 21.23
CA SER A 70 52.11 27.14 21.30
C SER A 70 52.46 28.58 20.90
N VAL A 71 53.41 29.19 21.61
CA VAL A 71 53.90 30.56 21.37
C VAL A 71 55.42 30.53 21.19
N ASN A 72 55.89 30.89 20.00
CA ASN A 72 57.30 30.98 19.66
C ASN A 72 57.66 32.39 19.18
N LEU A 73 58.94 32.77 19.25
CA LEU A 73 59.41 34.03 18.66
C LEU A 73 59.34 33.96 17.12
N ARG A 74 58.93 35.05 16.47
CA ARG A 74 58.71 35.06 15.01
C ARG A 74 59.99 34.95 14.16
N ASN A 75 61.15 35.23 14.76
CA ASN A 75 62.45 35.26 14.06
C ASN A 75 63.42 34.13 14.49
N GLY A 76 62.94 33.13 15.24
CA GLY A 76 63.72 31.96 15.67
C GLY A 76 62.85 31.00 16.48
N GLU A 77 63.11 29.70 16.42
CA GLU A 77 62.27 28.64 17.02
C GLU A 77 62.29 28.60 18.58
N ASP A 78 62.76 29.68 19.22
CA ASP A 78 62.82 29.79 20.68
C ASP A 78 61.41 29.92 21.28
N PRO A 79 61.02 29.03 22.22
CA PRO A 79 59.70 29.03 22.83
C PRO A 79 59.53 30.16 23.85
N VAL A 80 58.36 30.78 23.86
CA VAL A 80 58.01 31.83 24.83
C VAL A 80 57.41 31.18 26.07
N THR A 81 58.17 31.13 27.16
CA THR A 81 57.84 30.37 28.40
C THR A 81 57.22 31.23 29.51
N SER A 82 56.80 32.46 29.21
CA SER A 82 56.24 33.41 30.16
C SER A 82 55.27 34.38 29.48
N GLY A 83 54.48 35.12 30.27
CA GLY A 83 53.40 35.99 29.79
C GLY A 83 52.02 35.34 29.86
N GLY A 84 50.97 36.17 29.78
CA GLY A 84 49.58 35.69 29.86
C GLY A 84 49.08 35.15 28.52
N LEU A 85 48.25 34.10 28.55
CA LEU A 85 47.68 33.48 27.36
C LEU A 85 46.19 33.19 27.59
N GLU A 86 45.33 33.67 26.69
CA GLU A 86 43.88 33.44 26.74
C GLU A 86 43.43 32.59 25.53
N LEU A 87 42.57 31.60 25.77
CA LEU A 87 41.78 30.96 24.70
C LEU A 87 40.39 31.59 24.67
N ARG A 88 39.99 32.11 23.51
CA ARG A 88 38.74 32.87 23.33
C ARG A 88 37.87 32.31 22.21
N SER A 89 36.57 32.47 22.35
CA SER A 89 35.54 32.16 21.35
C SER A 89 34.73 33.44 21.06
N GLY A 90 34.97 34.05 19.90
CA GLY A 90 34.52 35.42 19.67
C GLY A 90 35.11 36.38 20.71
N ASP A 91 34.25 37.10 21.42
CA ASP A 91 34.66 38.01 22.51
C ASP A 91 34.75 37.31 23.88
N GLU A 92 34.19 36.10 24.04
CA GLU A 92 34.18 35.35 25.30
C GLU A 92 35.54 34.69 25.58
N LYS A 93 36.00 34.72 26.84
CA LYS A 93 37.18 33.96 27.26
C LYS A 93 36.74 32.59 27.78
N VAL A 94 37.30 31.55 27.18
CA VAL A 94 36.92 30.15 27.41
C VAL A 94 37.91 29.46 28.35
N CYS A 95 39.22 29.75 28.23
CA CYS A 95 40.23 29.26 29.16
C CYS A 95 41.31 30.32 29.44
N ASP A 96 41.77 30.39 30.69
CA ASP A 96 43.07 30.95 31.05
C ASP A 96 44.15 29.87 30.88
N LEU A 97 45.24 30.21 30.19
CA LEU A 97 46.31 29.29 29.86
C LEU A 97 47.65 29.75 30.46
N ILE A 98 48.42 28.80 30.99
CA ILE A 98 49.75 29.04 31.54
C ILE A 98 50.77 28.32 30.66
N LEU A 99 51.73 29.06 30.11
CA LEU A 99 52.81 28.55 29.28
C LEU A 99 53.78 27.69 30.10
N ASN A 100 54.11 26.51 29.56
CA ASN A 100 55.14 25.63 30.11
C ASN A 100 56.55 25.99 29.58
N SER A 101 57.56 25.26 30.03
CA SER A 101 58.97 25.45 29.62
C SER A 101 59.28 25.12 28.15
N ALA A 102 58.30 24.62 27.38
CA ALA A 102 58.37 24.41 25.93
C ALA A 102 57.48 25.41 25.16
N GLY A 103 56.99 26.48 25.81
CA GLY A 103 56.16 27.51 25.18
C GLY A 103 54.76 27.02 24.80
N GLN A 104 54.26 25.98 25.49
CA GLN A 104 52.97 25.36 25.21
C GLN A 104 52.02 25.43 26.41
N ALA A 105 50.72 25.47 26.13
CA ALA A 105 49.64 25.34 27.12
C ALA A 105 48.47 24.56 26.52
N SER A 106 47.61 23.98 27.36
CA SER A 106 46.45 23.19 26.90
C SER A 106 45.20 23.41 27.75
N CYS A 107 44.03 23.34 27.11
CA CYS A 107 42.72 23.34 27.76
C CYS A 107 41.86 22.20 27.21
N GLN A 108 41.16 21.47 28.08
CA GLN A 108 40.16 20.46 27.70
C GLN A 108 38.77 21.08 27.71
N LEU A 109 37.99 20.86 26.64
CA LEU A 109 36.62 21.36 26.48
C LEU A 109 35.70 20.23 25.98
N THR A 110 34.46 20.23 26.45
CA THR A 110 33.38 19.36 25.96
C THR A 110 32.23 20.24 25.44
N PHE A 111 31.52 19.75 24.42
CA PHE A 111 30.47 20.51 23.74
C PHE A 111 29.17 19.69 23.66
N ASN A 112 28.05 20.26 24.10
CA ASN A 112 26.78 19.52 24.18
C ASN A 112 25.84 19.81 23.00
N THR A 113 26.30 20.55 21.99
CA THR A 113 25.52 20.92 20.79
C THR A 113 26.39 20.90 19.53
N PRO A 114 25.89 20.36 18.39
CA PRO A 114 26.61 20.41 17.11
C PRO A 114 26.75 21.85 16.63
N SER A 115 27.97 22.27 16.30
CA SER A 115 28.27 23.68 15.98
C SER A 115 29.61 23.85 15.25
N ILE A 116 29.87 25.04 14.73
CA ILE A 116 31.20 25.45 14.24
C ILE A 116 31.63 26.67 15.05
N ILE A 117 32.59 26.47 15.96
CA ILE A 117 32.97 27.43 16.99
C ILE A 117 34.29 28.12 16.61
N PRO A 118 34.34 29.46 16.52
CA PRO A 118 35.52 30.21 16.12
C PRO A 118 36.47 30.44 17.31
N PHE A 119 37.56 29.68 17.38
CA PHE A 119 38.56 29.85 18.44
C PHE A 119 39.74 30.72 18.01
N GLN A 120 40.23 31.53 18.95
CA GLN A 120 41.45 32.32 18.81
C GLN A 120 42.23 32.29 20.12
N ALA A 121 43.52 31.97 20.05
CA ALA A 121 44.44 32.15 21.17
C ALA A 121 45.04 33.56 21.11
N ILE A 122 45.07 34.26 22.25
CA ILE A 122 45.67 35.59 22.38
C ILE A 122 46.75 35.55 23.47
N TYR A 123 47.99 35.75 23.06
CA TYR A 123 49.12 36.01 23.94
C TYR A 123 49.14 37.50 24.30
N LEU A 124 49.15 37.81 25.60
CA LEU A 124 48.97 39.16 26.14
C LEU A 124 50.26 39.99 26.20
N GLY A 125 51.41 39.41 25.87
CA GLY A 125 52.73 40.04 25.98
C GLY A 125 53.35 39.95 27.37
N VAL A 126 54.68 40.14 27.43
CA VAL A 126 55.43 40.38 28.68
C VAL A 126 56.76 41.05 28.35
N ASP A 127 57.18 42.03 29.17
CA ASP A 127 58.44 42.78 29.05
C ASP A 127 58.73 43.32 27.64
N GLN A 128 59.61 42.66 26.88
CA GLN A 128 60.00 43.03 25.51
C GLN A 128 59.28 42.22 24.42
N ILE A 129 58.43 41.26 24.79
CA ILE A 129 57.69 40.39 23.87
C ILE A 129 56.29 40.96 23.66
N LEU A 130 55.94 41.26 22.41
CA LEU A 130 54.67 41.87 22.03
C LEU A 130 53.49 40.93 22.27
N PRO A 131 52.28 41.48 22.52
CA PRO A 131 51.05 40.73 22.37
C PRO A 131 50.92 40.17 20.94
N GLY A 132 50.36 38.97 20.81
CA GLY A 132 50.16 38.30 19.53
C GLY A 132 48.91 37.44 19.57
N ALA A 133 48.31 37.17 18.41
CA ALA A 133 47.11 36.35 18.32
C ALA A 133 47.24 35.32 17.22
N SER A 134 46.68 34.13 17.45
CA SER A 134 46.62 33.09 16.42
C SER A 134 45.72 33.51 15.27
N ALA A 135 45.85 32.83 14.13
CA ALA A 135 44.75 32.77 13.17
C ALA A 135 43.49 32.23 13.87
N ARG A 136 42.32 32.70 13.46
CA ARG A 136 41.04 32.13 13.92
C ARG A 136 40.85 30.76 13.29
N ILE A 137 40.68 29.73 14.11
CA ILE A 137 40.33 28.38 13.65
C ILE A 137 38.83 28.15 13.84
N MET A 138 38.23 27.39 12.93
CA MET A 138 36.82 27.02 12.99
C MET A 138 36.72 25.56 13.45
N HIS A 139 36.64 25.32 14.75
CA HIS A 139 36.50 23.96 15.27
C HIS A 139 35.07 23.46 15.04
N ARG A 140 34.92 22.29 14.43
CA ARG A 140 33.62 21.69 14.12
C ARG A 140 33.30 20.58 15.12
N VAL A 141 32.21 20.78 15.85
CA VAL A 141 31.54 19.79 16.69
C VAL A 141 30.43 19.15 15.87
N MET A 142 30.44 17.82 15.77
CA MET A 142 29.47 17.03 15.01
C MET A 142 28.47 16.36 15.95
N ASP A 143 27.24 16.13 15.47
CA ASP A 143 26.28 15.29 16.21
C ASP A 143 26.71 13.82 16.16
N LYS A 144 26.33 13.05 17.18
CA LYS A 144 26.54 11.60 17.17
C LYS A 144 25.62 10.95 16.15
N HIS A 145 26.09 9.87 15.53
CA HIS A 145 25.28 9.08 14.60
C HIS A 145 24.34 8.15 15.36
N HIS A 146 23.15 7.89 14.83
CA HIS A 146 22.35 6.75 15.26
C HIS A 146 22.81 5.50 14.49
N PRO A 147 23.44 4.51 15.14
CA PRO A 147 23.82 3.27 14.47
C PRO A 147 22.60 2.37 14.24
N THR A 148 22.78 1.31 13.45
CA THR A 148 21.82 0.20 13.33
C THR A 148 22.46 -1.06 13.90
N VAL A 149 21.77 -1.73 14.83
CA VAL A 149 22.21 -2.98 15.46
C VAL A 149 21.34 -4.13 14.98
N VAL A 150 21.95 -5.21 14.49
CA VAL A 150 21.24 -6.39 13.96
C VAL A 150 21.89 -7.65 14.51
N VAL A 151 21.10 -8.58 15.07
CA VAL A 151 21.57 -9.92 15.45
C VAL A 151 21.90 -10.68 14.16
N THR A 152 23.11 -11.22 14.07
CA THR A 152 23.68 -11.83 12.85
C THR A 152 23.84 -13.34 12.94
N GLN A 153 23.76 -13.91 14.14
CA GLN A 153 23.87 -15.35 14.38
C GLN A 153 23.27 -15.70 15.74
N ASP A 154 22.68 -16.89 15.85
CA ASP A 154 22.11 -17.43 17.10
C ASP A 154 22.19 -18.98 17.14
N ASP A 155 23.32 -19.54 16.68
CA ASP A 155 23.49 -20.98 16.46
C ASP A 155 23.72 -21.81 17.73
N PRO A 156 23.15 -23.03 17.84
CA PRO A 156 22.18 -23.62 16.92
C PRO A 156 20.75 -23.09 17.16
N ASP A 157 20.04 -22.72 16.09
CA ASP A 157 18.57 -22.59 16.09
C ASP A 157 17.96 -23.77 15.29
N PRO A 158 17.01 -24.54 15.86
CA PRO A 158 16.56 -24.51 17.25
C PRO A 158 17.62 -24.97 18.26
N SER A 159 17.48 -24.54 19.52
CA SER A 159 18.35 -24.90 20.64
C SER A 159 17.65 -25.76 21.70
N ILE A 160 18.41 -26.14 22.74
CA ILE A 160 17.98 -27.00 23.84
C ILE A 160 18.03 -26.21 25.14
N VAL A 161 16.97 -26.28 25.94
CA VAL A 161 16.83 -25.55 27.21
C VAL A 161 17.96 -25.88 28.20
N ASN A 162 18.45 -24.87 28.90
CA ASN A 162 19.62 -24.90 29.78
C ASN A 162 20.97 -25.23 29.10
N ARG A 163 21.04 -25.16 27.76
CA ARG A 163 22.30 -25.12 27.02
C ARG A 163 22.50 -23.72 26.43
N SER A 164 23.76 -23.38 26.17
CA SER A 164 24.10 -22.08 25.58
C SER A 164 24.28 -22.20 24.08
N ILE A 165 23.75 -21.20 23.37
CA ILE A 165 24.03 -20.95 21.95
C ILE A 165 25.24 -20.02 21.80
N TYR A 166 25.73 -19.83 20.58
CA TYR A 166 26.61 -18.73 20.22
C TYR A 166 25.82 -17.66 19.47
N ALA A 167 25.64 -16.50 20.10
CA ALA A 167 24.91 -15.38 19.52
C ALA A 167 25.86 -14.24 19.15
N SER A 168 25.65 -13.60 18.00
CA SER A 168 26.41 -12.42 17.55
C SER A 168 25.51 -11.33 16.98
N ALA A 169 26.00 -10.09 16.99
CA ALA A 169 25.36 -8.97 16.32
C ALA A 169 26.39 -8.03 15.67
N LEU A 170 25.92 -7.30 14.66
CA LEU A 170 26.65 -6.24 13.97
C LEU A 170 26.05 -4.88 14.34
N ALA A 171 26.87 -3.98 14.86
CA ALA A 171 26.55 -2.56 14.98
C ALA A 171 27.19 -1.80 13.81
N SER A 172 26.37 -1.08 13.04
CA SER A 172 26.78 -0.37 11.82
C SER A 172 26.38 1.11 11.89
N SER A 173 27.09 1.98 11.17
CA SER A 173 26.88 3.44 11.21
C SER A 173 27.21 4.08 9.87
N ALA A 174 26.60 5.23 9.57
CA ALA A 174 26.97 6.07 8.43
C ALA A 174 28.23 6.94 8.70
N GLY A 175 28.70 6.96 9.96
CA GLY A 175 29.92 7.62 10.40
C GLY A 175 31.06 6.62 10.69
N PRO A 176 31.84 6.83 11.76
CA PRO A 176 32.79 5.84 12.27
C PRO A 176 32.10 4.50 12.59
N ILE A 177 32.84 3.41 12.44
CA ILE A 177 32.41 2.07 12.85
C ILE A 177 32.18 2.08 14.37
N PRO A 178 31.00 1.63 14.87
CA PRO A 178 30.70 1.61 16.31
C PRO A 178 31.70 0.76 17.09
N SER A 179 32.10 1.25 18.27
CA SER A 179 33.12 0.61 19.11
C SER A 179 32.63 0.43 20.57
N GLY A 180 33.29 -0.45 21.33
CA GLY A 180 32.99 -0.63 22.75
C GLY A 180 32.08 -1.83 23.05
N SER A 181 31.18 -1.69 24.03
CA SER A 181 30.46 -2.82 24.65
C SER A 181 29.14 -3.15 23.96
N LEU A 182 28.89 -4.44 23.77
CA LEU A 182 27.66 -5.02 23.25
C LEU A 182 27.16 -6.09 24.23
N VAL A 183 25.86 -6.10 24.51
CA VAL A 183 25.20 -7.11 25.36
C VAL A 183 24.13 -7.82 24.55
N LEU A 184 24.22 -9.15 24.45
CA LEU A 184 23.17 -9.98 23.86
C LEU A 184 22.37 -10.66 25.00
N TYR A 185 21.06 -10.69 24.87
CA TYR A 185 20.16 -11.22 25.89
C TYR A 185 18.87 -11.78 25.28
N ARG A 186 18.25 -12.70 26.03
CA ARG A 186 16.87 -13.12 25.77
C ARG A 186 15.89 -12.07 26.28
N SER A 187 14.87 -11.80 25.49
CA SER A 187 13.72 -10.94 25.82
C SER A 187 12.44 -11.49 25.18
N ASP A 188 11.38 -10.70 25.20
CA ASP A 188 10.21 -10.86 24.34
C ASP A 188 10.33 -9.96 23.09
N ALA A 189 9.27 -9.89 22.28
CA ALA A 189 9.23 -9.10 21.05
C ALA A 189 9.39 -7.58 21.25
N THR A 190 9.43 -7.06 22.48
CA THR A 190 9.73 -5.65 22.77
C THR A 190 11.23 -5.35 22.84
N CYS A 191 12.08 -6.38 22.94
CA CYS A 191 13.52 -6.27 23.20
C CYS A 191 13.91 -5.45 24.44
N LEU A 192 13.00 -5.23 25.39
CA LEU A 192 13.34 -4.58 26.66
C LEU A 192 14.38 -5.41 27.42
N ALA A 193 15.41 -4.75 27.93
CA ALA A 193 16.47 -5.40 28.69
C ALA A 193 15.90 -5.94 30.03
N PRO A 194 16.21 -7.19 30.41
CA PRO A 194 15.74 -7.76 31.67
C PRO A 194 16.30 -6.99 32.86
N ALA A 195 15.53 -6.88 33.94
CA ALA A 195 15.95 -6.17 35.14
C ALA A 195 17.23 -6.80 35.73
N ALA A 196 18.27 -5.98 35.91
CA ALA A 196 19.63 -6.46 36.22
C ALA A 196 19.79 -7.28 37.52
N ALA A 197 18.79 -7.28 38.40
CA ALA A 197 18.76 -8.07 39.62
C ALA A 197 18.27 -9.51 39.35
N GLY A 198 19.12 -10.34 38.73
CA GLY A 198 18.92 -11.80 38.62
C GLY A 198 18.61 -12.34 37.23
N ALA A 199 18.77 -11.56 36.17
CA ALA A 199 18.75 -12.08 34.80
C ALA A 199 19.87 -13.13 34.60
N THR A 200 19.54 -14.28 34.02
CA THR A 200 20.50 -15.36 33.70
C THR A 200 20.82 -15.45 32.21
N ASP A 201 19.86 -15.11 31.35
CA ASP A 201 19.92 -15.33 29.90
C ASP A 201 20.54 -14.11 29.18
N PHE A 202 21.78 -13.76 29.52
CA PHE A 202 22.54 -12.70 28.85
C PHE A 202 24.04 -13.02 28.76
N CYS A 203 24.72 -12.42 27.78
CA CYS A 203 26.17 -12.39 27.67
C CYS A 203 26.64 -11.03 27.14
N SER A 204 27.91 -10.69 27.36
CA SER A 204 28.50 -9.45 26.87
C SER A 204 29.80 -9.70 26.11
N THR A 205 30.11 -8.77 25.21
CA THR A 205 31.24 -8.86 24.28
C THR A 205 31.70 -7.44 23.89
N VAL A 206 32.85 -7.35 23.24
CA VAL A 206 33.40 -6.08 22.74
C VAL A 206 33.36 -6.11 21.22
N LEU A 207 32.93 -5.00 20.60
CA LEU A 207 32.92 -4.87 19.14
C LEU A 207 34.34 -4.87 18.56
N ASP A 208 34.52 -5.62 17.48
CA ASP A 208 35.77 -5.68 16.72
C ASP A 208 35.93 -4.49 15.75
N SER A 209 36.99 -4.50 14.92
CA SER A 209 37.26 -3.44 13.95
C SER A 209 36.28 -3.40 12.75
N THR A 210 35.29 -4.27 12.71
CA THR A 210 34.16 -4.25 11.75
C THR A 210 32.84 -3.80 12.39
N GLY A 211 32.80 -3.65 13.72
CA GLY A 211 31.58 -3.37 14.48
C GLY A 211 30.80 -4.63 14.85
N ALA A 212 31.39 -5.82 14.70
CA ALA A 212 30.77 -7.09 15.04
C ALA A 212 31.19 -7.58 16.43
N GLY A 213 30.32 -8.31 17.12
CA GLY A 213 30.65 -8.96 18.38
C GLY A 213 29.70 -10.11 18.69
N GLY A 214 30.22 -11.19 19.29
CA GLY A 214 29.42 -12.32 19.73
C GLY A 214 29.91 -12.93 21.04
N CYS A 215 29.03 -13.69 21.69
CA CYS A 215 29.29 -14.37 22.96
C CYS A 215 28.37 -15.60 23.14
N THR A 216 28.75 -16.45 24.10
CA THR A 216 27.99 -17.65 24.47
C THR A 216 26.80 -17.26 25.35
N LEU A 217 25.59 -17.40 24.83
CA LEU A 217 24.34 -16.97 25.46
C LEU A 217 23.60 -18.18 26.04
N PRO A 218 23.48 -18.33 27.38
CA PRO A 218 22.61 -19.35 27.99
C PRO A 218 21.12 -19.02 27.75
N LEU A 219 20.31 -20.06 27.53
CA LEU A 219 18.85 -19.97 27.39
C LEU A 219 18.16 -20.94 28.36
N THR A 220 17.65 -20.42 29.48
CA THR A 220 17.03 -21.21 30.57
C THR A 220 15.52 -21.41 30.46
N GLN A 221 14.87 -20.85 29.44
CA GLN A 221 13.42 -20.99 29.19
C GLN A 221 13.17 -21.60 27.80
N ASP A 222 12.22 -22.53 27.72
CA ASP A 222 11.76 -23.18 26.49
C ASP A 222 10.63 -22.42 25.76
N GLY A 223 10.38 -22.80 24.50
CA GLY A 223 9.43 -22.16 23.60
C GLY A 223 10.10 -21.21 22.60
N TYR A 224 9.28 -20.40 21.90
CA TYR A 224 9.78 -19.32 21.06
C TYR A 224 10.18 -18.12 21.92
N VAL A 225 11.39 -17.61 21.71
CA VAL A 225 11.98 -16.51 22.46
C VAL A 225 12.54 -15.46 21.49
N SER A 226 12.77 -14.24 21.97
CA SER A 226 13.47 -13.22 21.18
C SER A 226 14.90 -13.04 21.70
N ILE A 227 15.88 -13.08 20.80
CA ILE A 227 17.25 -12.66 21.07
C ILE A 227 17.39 -11.21 20.62
N CYS A 228 17.94 -10.39 21.50
CA CYS A 228 18.12 -8.95 21.29
C CYS A 228 19.54 -8.54 21.65
N ALA A 229 20.05 -7.52 20.98
CA ALA A 229 21.37 -6.96 21.23
C ALA A 229 21.26 -5.46 21.58
N ALA A 230 21.80 -5.07 22.74
CA ALA A 230 21.93 -3.68 23.15
C ALA A 230 23.38 -3.21 23.01
N TYR A 231 23.57 -2.13 22.26
CA TYR A 231 24.84 -1.45 22.07
C TYR A 231 24.91 -0.20 22.96
N GLY A 232 26.00 -0.06 23.71
CA GLY A 232 26.16 0.99 24.72
C GLY A 232 26.40 2.42 24.18
N GLY A 233 26.63 2.59 22.87
CA GLY A 233 27.11 3.86 22.30
C GLY A 233 28.61 4.09 22.53
N ASP A 234 29.16 5.08 21.83
CA ASP A 234 30.54 5.52 22.01
C ASP A 234 30.70 7.05 21.85
N TYR A 235 31.92 7.51 21.53
CA TYR A 235 32.20 8.93 21.31
C TYR A 235 31.53 9.49 20.05
N ALA A 236 31.23 8.66 19.05
CA ALA A 236 30.69 9.06 17.75
C ALA A 236 29.25 8.58 17.52
N THR A 237 28.73 7.67 18.36
CA THR A 237 27.45 6.98 18.13
C THR A 237 26.58 6.91 19.38
N TYR A 238 25.26 7.04 19.21
CA TYR A 238 24.28 6.89 20.28
C TYR A 238 24.06 5.42 20.66
N PRO A 239 23.66 5.12 21.92
CA PRO A 239 23.21 3.78 22.31
C PRO A 239 21.99 3.34 21.50
N GLN A 240 21.90 2.06 21.14
CA GLN A 240 20.80 1.48 20.34
C GLN A 240 20.52 0.03 20.73
N ILE A 241 19.32 -0.46 20.39
CA ILE A 241 18.88 -1.84 20.61
C ILE A 241 18.45 -2.42 19.25
N SER A 242 18.72 -3.70 19.00
CA SER A 242 18.28 -4.38 17.78
C SER A 242 16.76 -4.60 17.74
N GLY A 243 16.26 -4.96 16.55
CA GLY A 243 14.98 -5.69 16.48
C GLY A 243 15.11 -7.09 17.12
N PRO A 244 13.98 -7.75 17.46
CA PRO A 244 13.98 -9.11 17.98
C PRO A 244 14.32 -10.11 16.88
N GLN A 245 15.33 -10.95 17.12
CA GLN A 245 15.57 -12.18 16.36
C GLN A 245 14.78 -13.31 17.01
N THR A 246 13.86 -13.94 16.30
CA THR A 246 13.08 -15.08 16.82
C THR A 246 13.94 -16.33 16.82
N HIS A 247 13.94 -17.03 17.96
CA HIS A 247 14.72 -18.24 18.19
C HIS A 247 13.85 -19.30 18.88
N ARG A 248 14.07 -20.60 18.60
CA ARG A 248 13.25 -21.69 19.15
C ARG A 248 14.04 -22.54 20.15
N VAL A 249 13.70 -22.45 21.43
CA VAL A 249 14.28 -23.28 22.49
C VAL A 249 13.38 -24.48 22.76
N SER A 250 13.95 -25.69 22.86
CA SER A 250 13.19 -26.93 23.07
C SER A 250 13.59 -27.66 24.36
N ALA A 251 12.64 -28.40 24.93
CA ALA A 251 12.91 -29.41 25.94
C ALA A 251 13.45 -30.74 25.35
N SER A 252 13.31 -30.97 24.04
CA SER A 252 13.81 -32.14 23.32
C SER A 252 15.07 -31.78 22.52
N ASN A 253 15.99 -32.74 22.37
CA ASN A 253 17.20 -32.57 21.56
C ASN A 253 17.01 -32.90 20.06
N THR A 254 15.78 -33.13 19.59
CA THR A 254 15.47 -33.28 18.16
C THR A 254 14.40 -32.31 17.70
N PHE A 255 14.48 -31.92 16.42
CA PHE A 255 13.58 -30.95 15.79
C PHE A 255 13.00 -31.54 14.51
N THR A 256 11.74 -31.94 14.55
CA THR A 256 10.99 -32.41 13.38
C THR A 256 10.35 -31.23 12.65
N SER A 257 10.42 -31.18 11.33
CA SER A 257 9.68 -30.22 10.50
C SER A 257 9.10 -30.88 9.25
N ILE A 258 7.93 -30.42 8.80
CA ILE A 258 7.46 -30.66 7.43
C ILE A 258 8.11 -29.57 6.55
N THR A 259 8.74 -29.99 5.46
CA THR A 259 9.48 -29.09 4.55
C THR A 259 8.72 -28.84 3.25
N ALA A 260 7.84 -29.77 2.84
CA ALA A 260 6.91 -29.58 1.72
C ALA A 260 5.72 -30.54 1.84
N ILE A 261 4.59 -30.14 1.25
CA ILE A 261 3.50 -31.03 0.84
C ILE A 261 3.30 -30.81 -0.66
N SER A 262 3.07 -31.87 -1.44
CA SER A 262 2.95 -31.78 -2.89
C SER A 262 1.98 -32.82 -3.45
N PRO A 263 1.06 -32.46 -4.37
CA PRO A 263 0.78 -31.09 -4.85
C PRO A 263 0.17 -30.19 -3.76
N GLU A 264 0.35 -28.87 -3.88
CA GLU A 264 -0.24 -27.83 -3.01
C GLU A 264 -0.66 -26.65 -3.91
N PRO A 265 -1.96 -26.29 -3.99
CA PRO A 265 -3.11 -27.08 -3.50
C PRO A 265 -3.23 -28.44 -4.18
N SER A 266 -3.96 -29.36 -3.56
CA SER A 266 -4.31 -30.67 -4.14
C SER A 266 -5.80 -30.77 -4.47
N LEU A 267 -6.18 -31.78 -5.24
CA LEU A 267 -7.57 -32.21 -5.34
C LEU A 267 -7.93 -33.17 -4.20
N ALA A 268 -9.22 -33.29 -3.88
CA ALA A 268 -9.70 -34.24 -2.88
C ALA A 268 -9.48 -35.69 -3.33
N GLY A 269 -8.68 -36.44 -2.56
CA GLY A 269 -8.31 -37.82 -2.84
C GLY A 269 -6.97 -37.99 -3.58
N ASP A 270 -6.26 -36.90 -3.89
CA ASP A 270 -4.90 -36.97 -4.44
C ASP A 270 -3.93 -37.67 -3.47
N LEU A 271 -2.88 -38.28 -4.04
CA LEU A 271 -1.77 -38.86 -3.30
C LEU A 271 -0.74 -37.77 -2.99
N LEU A 272 -0.77 -37.25 -1.76
CA LEU A 272 0.08 -36.16 -1.31
C LEU A 272 1.41 -36.72 -0.83
N THR A 273 2.52 -36.25 -1.42
CA THR A 273 3.86 -36.51 -0.89
C THR A 273 4.18 -35.46 0.16
N VAL A 274 4.33 -35.89 1.41
CA VAL A 274 4.77 -35.03 2.52
C VAL A 274 6.25 -35.26 2.76
N THR A 275 7.05 -34.23 2.53
CA THR A 275 8.49 -34.21 2.78
C THR A 275 8.74 -33.61 4.16
N PHE A 276 9.62 -34.24 4.93
CA PHE A 276 9.95 -33.86 6.30
C PHE A 276 11.46 -33.89 6.53
N ASN A 277 11.90 -33.27 7.61
CA ASN A 277 13.28 -33.32 8.10
C ASN A 277 13.27 -33.54 9.62
N VAL A 278 14.33 -34.14 10.14
CA VAL A 278 14.61 -34.18 11.58
C VAL A 278 16.07 -33.80 11.77
N THR A 279 16.35 -32.82 12.63
CA THR A 279 17.71 -32.42 13.01
C THR A 279 17.94 -32.57 14.50
N SER A 280 19.21 -32.62 14.92
CA SER A 280 19.63 -32.57 16.32
C SER A 280 20.98 -31.86 16.43
N PRO A 281 21.23 -31.07 17.50
CA PRO A 281 22.56 -30.55 17.81
C PRO A 281 23.52 -31.60 18.39
N ASP A 282 23.01 -32.77 18.81
CA ASP A 282 23.75 -33.77 19.60
C ASP A 282 24.14 -35.02 18.81
N GLY A 283 23.44 -35.34 17.71
CA GLY A 283 23.65 -36.56 16.93
C GLY A 283 22.93 -36.54 15.58
N ASN A 284 22.94 -37.67 14.89
CA ASN A 284 22.37 -37.84 13.55
C ASN A 284 21.09 -38.72 13.59
N PRO A 285 19.88 -38.14 13.48
CA PRO A 285 18.60 -38.86 13.60
C PRO A 285 18.20 -39.71 12.37
N SER A 286 19.17 -40.15 11.56
CA SER A 286 18.92 -40.67 10.21
C SER A 286 18.12 -41.99 10.14
N ALA A 287 18.18 -42.84 11.17
CA ALA A 287 17.56 -44.16 11.13
C ALA A 287 16.22 -44.22 11.89
N GLY A 288 15.91 -43.21 12.70
CA GLY A 288 14.65 -43.09 13.41
C GLY A 288 13.44 -42.90 12.49
N VAL A 289 12.26 -43.17 13.03
CA VAL A 289 10.99 -43.18 12.27
C VAL A 289 10.19 -41.90 12.52
N VAL A 290 9.78 -41.26 11.43
CA VAL A 290 8.79 -40.18 11.42
C VAL A 290 7.45 -40.77 10.99
N THR A 291 6.38 -40.38 11.68
CA THR A 291 4.99 -40.63 11.26
C THR A 291 4.33 -39.30 10.92
N VAL A 292 3.90 -39.15 9.67
CA VAL A 292 3.08 -38.05 9.19
C VAL A 292 1.61 -38.38 9.44
N ILE A 293 0.88 -37.43 10.01
CA ILE A 293 -0.49 -37.58 10.46
C ILE A 293 -1.33 -36.50 9.78
N GLY A 294 -2.18 -36.92 8.83
CA GLY A 294 -3.27 -36.12 8.29
C GLY A 294 -4.62 -36.47 8.95
N PRO A 295 -5.74 -35.88 8.49
CA PRO A 295 -7.04 -36.02 9.17
C PRO A 295 -7.70 -37.38 8.98
N GLN A 296 -7.49 -38.03 7.82
CA GLN A 296 -8.11 -39.32 7.45
C GLN A 296 -7.07 -40.42 7.16
N SER A 297 -5.80 -40.05 7.00
CA SER A 297 -4.72 -40.91 6.51
C SER A 297 -3.39 -40.54 7.17
N ASN A 298 -2.56 -41.54 7.43
CA ASN A 298 -1.23 -41.38 8.00
C ASN A 298 -0.21 -42.26 7.25
N CYS A 299 1.07 -41.92 7.36
CA CYS A 299 2.16 -42.72 6.82
C CYS A 299 3.39 -42.62 7.72
N SER A 300 4.27 -43.61 7.64
CA SER A 300 5.53 -43.63 8.39
C SER A 300 6.70 -43.98 7.46
N ALA A 301 7.84 -43.33 7.66
CA ALA A 301 9.10 -43.59 6.96
C ALA A 301 10.30 -43.19 7.84
N THR A 302 11.51 -43.59 7.45
CA THR A 302 12.74 -43.18 8.15
C THR A 302 13.11 -41.73 7.82
N VAL A 303 13.93 -41.11 8.67
CA VAL A 303 14.49 -39.77 8.39
C VAL A 303 15.35 -39.78 7.12
N GLU A 304 16.13 -40.84 6.86
CA GLU A 304 16.88 -41.01 5.59
C GLU A 304 15.96 -41.01 4.35
N ALA A 305 14.73 -41.53 4.44
CA ALA A 305 13.77 -41.50 3.33
C ALA A 305 13.14 -40.11 3.13
N GLY A 306 13.15 -39.25 4.15
CA GLY A 306 12.76 -37.84 4.12
C GLY A 306 11.32 -37.53 3.71
N SER A 307 10.50 -38.53 3.41
CA SER A 307 9.15 -38.34 2.88
C SER A 307 8.28 -39.60 3.03
N CYS A 308 6.96 -39.40 3.08
CA CYS A 308 5.98 -40.46 2.84
C CYS A 308 4.67 -39.90 2.27
N THR A 309 3.78 -40.77 1.78
CA THR A 309 2.55 -40.36 1.09
C THR A 309 1.29 -40.56 1.92
N ILE A 310 0.44 -39.53 1.98
CA ILE A 310 -0.93 -39.60 2.56
C ILE A 310 -1.98 -39.29 1.49
N THR A 311 -3.26 -39.46 1.83
CA THR A 311 -4.41 -39.04 1.02
C THR A 311 -5.39 -38.25 1.88
N ILE A 312 -5.93 -37.15 1.38
CA ILE A 312 -6.87 -36.28 2.11
C ILE A 312 -8.09 -36.04 1.21
N THR A 313 -9.28 -36.35 1.73
CA THR A 313 -10.55 -36.28 0.99
C THR A 313 -11.53 -35.22 1.50
N SER A 314 -11.25 -34.61 2.66
CA SER A 314 -12.01 -33.45 3.12
C SER A 314 -11.49 -32.18 2.42
N PRO A 315 -12.39 -31.33 1.86
CA PRO A 315 -12.05 -30.09 1.15
C PRO A 315 -11.55 -28.98 2.08
N HIS A 316 -11.23 -27.80 1.52
CA HIS A 316 -10.70 -26.63 2.22
C HIS A 316 -9.34 -26.91 2.92
N LEU A 317 -8.94 -26.06 3.86
CA LEU A 317 -7.71 -26.20 4.66
C LEU A 317 -7.79 -27.40 5.62
N GLN A 318 -6.79 -28.28 5.57
CA GLN A 318 -6.70 -29.51 6.34
C GLN A 318 -5.38 -29.61 7.13
N PRO A 319 -5.40 -29.95 8.43
CA PRO A 319 -4.19 -30.01 9.25
C PRO A 319 -3.36 -31.27 8.99
N VAL A 320 -2.05 -31.10 8.82
CA VAL A 320 -1.04 -32.15 8.69
C VAL A 320 0.14 -31.84 9.60
N TYR A 321 0.64 -32.84 10.33
CA TYR A 321 1.85 -32.70 11.16
C TYR A 321 2.67 -33.99 11.18
N ALA A 322 3.94 -33.89 11.54
CA ALA A 322 4.88 -35.01 11.62
C ALA A 322 5.31 -35.24 13.07
N SER A 323 5.46 -36.50 13.48
CA SER A 323 5.97 -36.88 14.80
C SER A 323 7.08 -37.92 14.68
N TYR A 324 8.23 -37.60 15.27
CA TYR A 324 9.43 -38.43 15.32
C TYR A 324 9.49 -39.21 16.63
N ALA A 325 9.69 -40.52 16.54
CA ALA A 325 9.58 -41.44 17.67
C ALA A 325 10.77 -41.43 18.65
N GLY A 326 11.89 -40.78 18.30
CA GLY A 326 13.17 -40.91 19.01
C GLY A 326 14.01 -42.09 18.53
N GLU A 327 15.33 -42.04 18.75
CA GLU A 327 16.25 -43.17 18.52
C GLU A 327 17.53 -43.11 19.39
N MET A 328 18.44 -44.07 19.20
CA MET A 328 19.79 -44.05 19.78
C MET A 328 20.86 -43.88 18.69
N ASP A 329 21.50 -42.71 18.62
CA ASP A 329 22.70 -42.53 17.79
C ASP A 329 23.94 -43.00 18.59
N GLY A 330 24.21 -44.30 18.51
CA GLY A 330 25.27 -44.96 19.26
C GLY A 330 25.04 -44.92 20.78
N ASN A 331 25.59 -43.89 21.43
CA ASN A 331 25.45 -43.64 22.88
C ASN A 331 24.58 -42.41 23.21
N ILE A 332 24.09 -41.69 22.19
CA ILE A 332 23.29 -40.48 22.34
C ILE A 332 21.81 -40.85 22.21
N GLU A 333 21.01 -40.54 23.24
CA GLU A 333 19.56 -40.65 23.18
C GLU A 333 19.00 -39.44 22.43
N LEU A 334 18.45 -39.68 21.24
CA LEU A 334 17.76 -38.69 20.42
C LEU A 334 16.28 -38.77 20.76
N GLN A 335 15.78 -37.78 21.48
CA GLN A 335 14.44 -37.79 22.09
C GLN A 335 13.33 -37.61 21.04
N PRO A 336 12.07 -37.99 21.36
CA PRO A 336 10.93 -37.73 20.47
C PRO A 336 10.73 -36.24 20.22
N SER A 337 10.16 -35.89 19.07
CA SER A 337 9.71 -34.52 18.75
C SER A 337 8.55 -34.54 17.77
N SER A 338 7.87 -33.39 17.62
CA SER A 338 6.84 -33.20 16.60
C SER A 338 7.05 -31.86 15.90
N SER A 339 6.62 -31.77 14.64
CA SER A 339 6.54 -30.51 13.92
C SER A 339 5.38 -29.66 14.41
N ASP A 340 5.42 -28.39 14.03
CA ASP A 340 4.21 -27.55 14.00
C ASP A 340 3.21 -28.10 12.96
N VAL A 341 1.96 -27.64 13.03
CA VAL A 341 0.88 -28.07 12.13
C VAL A 341 0.89 -27.23 10.86
N VAL A 342 1.01 -27.90 9.71
CA VAL A 342 0.85 -27.31 8.37
C VAL A 342 -0.62 -27.41 7.96
N MET A 343 -1.19 -26.32 7.42
CA MET A 343 -2.56 -26.29 6.89
C MET A 343 -2.51 -26.42 5.37
N HIS A 344 -2.66 -27.65 4.88
CA HIS A 344 -2.66 -28.02 3.46
C HIS A 344 -3.99 -27.64 2.78
N ARG A 345 -4.00 -27.09 1.55
CA ARG A 345 -5.27 -26.82 0.83
C ARG A 345 -5.69 -27.98 -0.07
N VAL A 346 -6.89 -28.49 0.16
CA VAL A 346 -7.58 -29.44 -0.71
C VAL A 346 -8.72 -28.71 -1.44
N ASN A 347 -8.87 -28.90 -2.75
CA ASN A 347 -10.00 -28.37 -3.52
C ASN A 347 -10.90 -29.47 -4.10
N VAL A 348 -12.16 -29.09 -4.37
CA VAL A 348 -13.23 -29.88 -4.99
C VAL A 348 -13.98 -28.98 -5.99
N PRO A 349 -14.57 -29.53 -7.06
CA PRO A 349 -15.39 -28.72 -7.94
C PRO A 349 -16.63 -28.18 -7.20
N PRO A 350 -17.18 -27.04 -7.63
CA PRO A 350 -18.47 -26.57 -7.15
C PRO A 350 -19.57 -27.62 -7.37
N THR A 351 -20.60 -27.58 -6.52
CA THR A 351 -21.64 -28.63 -6.47
C THR A 351 -23.05 -28.15 -6.86
N ASP A 352 -23.28 -26.84 -6.85
CA ASP A 352 -24.49 -26.23 -7.41
C ASP A 352 -24.25 -24.79 -7.89
N ILE A 353 -25.17 -24.24 -8.71
CA ILE A 353 -25.25 -22.79 -9.02
C ILE A 353 -26.63 -22.28 -8.59
N LEU A 354 -26.65 -21.18 -7.84
CA LEU A 354 -27.86 -20.50 -7.40
C LEU A 354 -28.03 -19.18 -8.17
N VAL A 355 -29.28 -18.73 -8.29
CA VAL A 355 -29.63 -17.43 -8.87
C VAL A 355 -30.70 -16.74 -8.03
N ASP A 356 -30.42 -15.53 -7.55
CA ASP A 356 -31.33 -14.75 -6.71
C ASP A 356 -31.52 -13.32 -7.24
N PRO A 357 -32.76 -12.88 -7.52
CA PRO A 357 -33.98 -13.68 -7.56
C PRO A 357 -34.05 -14.61 -8.78
N ALA A 358 -34.61 -15.82 -8.60
CA ALA A 358 -34.93 -16.76 -9.69
C ALA A 358 -36.18 -16.33 -10.53
N ARG A 359 -36.36 -15.02 -10.70
CA ARG A 359 -37.49 -14.41 -11.41
C ARG A 359 -37.11 -13.03 -11.94
N VAL A 360 -37.66 -12.64 -13.09
CA VAL A 360 -37.32 -11.40 -13.80
C VAL A 360 -38.60 -10.70 -14.27
N ASN A 361 -38.62 -9.36 -14.25
CA ASN A 361 -39.70 -8.61 -14.88
C ASN A 361 -39.53 -8.64 -16.41
N ALA A 362 -40.63 -8.70 -17.17
CA ALA A 362 -40.57 -8.60 -18.63
C ALA A 362 -40.14 -7.21 -19.12
N PHE A 363 -40.52 -6.16 -18.40
CA PHE A 363 -40.32 -4.77 -18.80
C PHE A 363 -39.14 -4.18 -18.02
N LEU A 364 -38.01 -4.00 -18.72
CA LEU A 364 -36.72 -3.60 -18.17
C LEU A 364 -36.00 -2.66 -19.13
N GLY A 365 -35.26 -1.70 -18.58
CA GLY A 365 -34.32 -0.90 -19.36
C GLY A 365 -33.11 -1.72 -19.81
N ALA A 366 -32.40 -1.25 -20.85
CA ALA A 366 -31.23 -1.94 -21.36
C ALA A 366 -30.10 -2.03 -20.32
N ASN A 367 -29.42 -3.18 -20.27
CA ASN A 367 -28.37 -3.51 -19.29
C ASN A 367 -28.82 -3.45 -17.82
N THR A 368 -30.08 -3.82 -17.53
CA THR A 368 -30.56 -3.93 -16.14
C THR A 368 -30.04 -5.22 -15.50
N ARG A 369 -29.39 -5.11 -14.32
CA ARG A 369 -29.09 -6.26 -13.46
C ARG A 369 -30.41 -6.89 -12.99
N VAL A 370 -30.64 -8.14 -13.35
CA VAL A 370 -31.87 -8.89 -12.99
C VAL A 370 -31.66 -9.82 -11.80
N ALA A 371 -30.46 -10.38 -11.63
CA ALA A 371 -30.17 -11.33 -10.57
C ALA A 371 -28.69 -11.34 -10.15
N THR A 372 -28.39 -12.15 -9.15
CA THR A 372 -27.06 -12.45 -8.63
C THR A 372 -26.85 -13.96 -8.72
N LEU A 373 -25.69 -14.37 -9.19
CA LEU A 373 -25.24 -15.75 -9.24
C LEU A 373 -24.36 -16.05 -8.01
N SER A 374 -24.44 -17.26 -7.51
CA SER A 374 -23.46 -17.81 -6.56
C SER A 374 -23.29 -19.31 -6.81
N ALA A 375 -22.14 -19.85 -6.42
CA ALA A 375 -21.90 -21.29 -6.42
C ALA A 375 -22.16 -21.86 -5.01
N VAL A 376 -22.42 -23.17 -4.94
CA VAL A 376 -22.39 -23.93 -3.68
C VAL A 376 -21.14 -24.80 -3.70
N ASP A 377 -20.16 -24.40 -2.91
CA ASP A 377 -18.86 -25.06 -2.81
C ASP A 377 -18.59 -25.48 -1.36
N ALA A 378 -17.72 -26.48 -1.17
CA ALA A 378 -17.19 -26.84 0.13
C ALA A 378 -15.89 -26.08 0.46
N ASN A 379 -15.21 -25.52 -0.54
CA ASN A 379 -14.14 -24.54 -0.37
C ASN A 379 -14.75 -23.15 -0.14
N VAL A 380 -15.26 -22.95 1.09
CA VAL A 380 -16.09 -21.79 1.49
C VAL A 380 -15.38 -20.43 1.49
N ASP A 381 -14.07 -20.39 1.21
CA ASP A 381 -13.25 -19.18 1.13
C ASP A 381 -12.82 -18.82 -0.30
N GLU A 382 -13.33 -19.53 -1.32
CA GLU A 382 -12.97 -19.35 -2.72
C GLU A 382 -14.05 -18.55 -3.50
N ASP A 383 -13.59 -17.56 -4.28
CA ASP A 383 -14.42 -16.75 -5.19
C ASP A 383 -14.58 -17.43 -6.56
N HIS A 384 -15.82 -17.63 -7.01
CA HIS A 384 -16.12 -18.26 -8.30
C HIS A 384 -16.35 -17.27 -9.44
N MET A 385 -15.86 -17.61 -10.63
CA MET A 385 -16.20 -16.93 -11.89
C MET A 385 -17.41 -17.60 -12.54
N PHE A 386 -18.28 -16.81 -13.18
CA PHE A 386 -19.48 -17.31 -13.87
C PHE A 386 -19.47 -16.91 -15.35
N VAL A 387 -19.79 -17.85 -16.23
CA VAL A 387 -19.92 -17.62 -17.69
C VAL A 387 -21.15 -18.33 -18.25
N LEU A 388 -21.76 -17.75 -19.29
CA LEU A 388 -22.81 -18.41 -20.07
C LEU A 388 -22.16 -19.42 -21.04
N VAL A 389 -22.73 -20.61 -21.18
CA VAL A 389 -22.20 -21.70 -22.02
C VAL A 389 -23.30 -22.34 -22.88
N ASP A 390 -22.92 -22.85 -24.05
CA ASP A 390 -23.85 -23.37 -25.05
C ASP A 390 -24.48 -24.73 -24.70
N GLY A 391 -25.57 -25.08 -25.40
CA GLY A 391 -26.15 -26.44 -25.43
C GLY A 391 -27.52 -26.54 -24.78
N VAL A 392 -27.85 -27.70 -24.19
CA VAL A 392 -29.20 -27.98 -23.69
C VAL A 392 -29.54 -27.04 -22.52
N GLY A 393 -30.65 -26.31 -22.64
CA GLY A 393 -31.08 -25.32 -21.63
C GLY A 393 -30.47 -23.93 -21.80
N ALA A 394 -29.62 -23.71 -22.81
CA ALA A 394 -29.04 -22.41 -23.15
C ALA A 394 -29.97 -21.52 -24.01
N ASP A 395 -31.26 -21.88 -24.10
CA ASP A 395 -32.19 -21.44 -25.14
C ASP A 395 -32.47 -19.93 -25.17
N HIS A 396 -32.07 -19.20 -24.11
CA HIS A 396 -32.23 -17.74 -23.96
C HIS A 396 -30.93 -17.07 -23.46
N ASN A 397 -29.76 -17.71 -23.63
CA ASN A 397 -28.47 -17.15 -23.21
C ASN A 397 -28.20 -15.78 -23.88
N ASP A 398 -28.69 -15.57 -25.09
CA ASP A 398 -28.56 -14.36 -25.89
C ASP A 398 -29.29 -13.13 -25.32
N LEU A 399 -30.28 -13.33 -24.45
CA LEU A 399 -30.97 -12.24 -23.75
C LEU A 399 -30.15 -11.64 -22.58
N PHE A 400 -29.03 -12.27 -22.20
CA PHE A 400 -28.28 -11.94 -20.99
C PHE A 400 -26.76 -11.85 -21.21
N TRP A 401 -26.09 -11.20 -20.26
CA TRP A 401 -24.66 -11.31 -20.04
C TRP A 401 -24.34 -11.29 -18.53
N ILE A 402 -23.08 -11.54 -18.17
CA ILE A 402 -22.63 -11.65 -16.78
C ILE A 402 -21.57 -10.58 -16.46
N ASP A 403 -21.83 -9.79 -15.43
CA ASP A 403 -20.90 -8.81 -14.82
C ASP A 403 -20.38 -9.37 -13.50
N GLY A 404 -19.27 -10.14 -13.55
CA GLY A 404 -18.71 -10.86 -12.40
C GLY A 404 -19.65 -11.95 -11.90
N ASN A 405 -20.45 -11.65 -10.86
CA ASN A 405 -21.49 -12.52 -10.34
C ASN A 405 -22.92 -11.97 -10.57
N ARG A 406 -23.10 -10.97 -11.43
CA ARG A 406 -24.39 -10.34 -11.69
C ARG A 406 -24.93 -10.80 -13.04
N LEU A 407 -26.15 -11.30 -13.07
CA LEU A 407 -26.86 -11.55 -14.33
C LEU A 407 -27.51 -10.24 -14.80
N VAL A 408 -27.22 -9.83 -16.03
CA VAL A 408 -27.67 -8.57 -16.63
C VAL A 408 -28.46 -8.88 -17.90
N ALA A 409 -29.66 -8.32 -18.04
CA ALA A 409 -30.47 -8.44 -19.24
C ALA A 409 -30.12 -7.35 -20.25
N PHE A 410 -30.05 -7.67 -21.54
CA PHE A 410 -29.83 -6.67 -22.59
C PHE A 410 -31.00 -5.68 -22.76
N GLY A 411 -32.21 -6.04 -22.33
CA GLY A 411 -33.39 -5.18 -22.38
C GLY A 411 -34.66 -5.88 -21.88
N SER A 412 -35.77 -5.62 -22.57
CA SER A 412 -37.06 -6.30 -22.35
C SER A 412 -36.98 -7.80 -22.65
N LEU A 413 -37.81 -8.59 -21.97
CA LEU A 413 -37.81 -10.05 -22.01
C LEU A 413 -39.20 -10.59 -22.41
N PRO A 414 -39.30 -11.74 -23.10
CA PRO A 414 -40.57 -12.25 -23.62
C PRO A 414 -41.47 -12.80 -22.50
N LEU A 415 -42.56 -12.07 -22.21
CA LEU A 415 -43.51 -12.38 -21.15
C LEU A 415 -44.36 -13.63 -21.43
N ASP A 416 -44.64 -13.91 -22.69
CA ASP A 416 -45.50 -14.99 -23.17
C ASP A 416 -44.93 -16.39 -22.93
N LEU A 417 -43.59 -16.52 -22.85
CA LEU A 417 -42.92 -17.77 -22.49
C LEU A 417 -43.10 -18.14 -21.01
N GLY A 418 -43.31 -17.15 -20.13
CA GLY A 418 -43.48 -17.32 -18.68
C GLY A 418 -42.25 -17.79 -17.90
N TYR A 419 -41.31 -18.49 -18.55
CA TYR A 419 -40.01 -18.89 -18.02
C TYR A 419 -38.94 -18.77 -19.11
N LEU A 420 -37.74 -18.36 -18.72
CA LEU A 420 -36.53 -18.38 -19.54
C LEU A 420 -35.60 -19.47 -19.02
N SER A 421 -34.81 -20.04 -19.92
CA SER A 421 -33.77 -21.03 -19.61
C SER A 421 -32.42 -20.50 -20.08
N ILE A 422 -31.46 -20.45 -19.16
CA ILE A 422 -30.06 -20.13 -19.43
C ILE A 422 -29.17 -21.24 -18.89
N ARG A 423 -28.00 -21.46 -19.50
CA ARG A 423 -26.99 -22.41 -19.02
C ARG A 423 -25.72 -21.67 -18.60
N VAL A 424 -25.36 -21.83 -17.33
CA VAL A 424 -24.23 -21.15 -16.69
C VAL A 424 -23.20 -22.18 -16.24
N MET A 425 -21.92 -21.85 -16.41
CA MET A 425 -20.79 -22.54 -15.80
C MET A 425 -20.22 -21.68 -14.66
N ALA A 426 -20.01 -22.29 -13.50
CA ALA A 426 -19.18 -21.77 -12.41
C ALA A 426 -17.78 -22.38 -12.51
N ILE A 427 -16.76 -21.57 -12.24
CA ILE A 427 -15.34 -21.93 -12.29
C ILE A 427 -14.70 -21.51 -10.97
N ASP A 428 -13.99 -22.42 -10.30
CA ASP A 428 -13.23 -22.13 -9.08
C ASP A 428 -11.81 -21.56 -9.38
N PRO A 429 -11.05 -21.10 -8.36
CA PRO A 429 -9.66 -20.66 -8.51
C PRO A 429 -8.66 -21.73 -8.99
N ALA A 430 -8.97 -23.03 -8.88
CA ALA A 430 -8.16 -24.13 -9.40
C ALA A 430 -8.49 -24.49 -10.87
N GLY A 431 -9.55 -23.89 -11.44
CA GLY A 431 -10.04 -24.18 -12.79
C GLY A 431 -10.99 -25.38 -12.88
N LEU A 432 -11.49 -25.89 -11.74
CA LEU A 432 -12.54 -26.90 -11.72
C LEU A 432 -13.89 -26.24 -12.03
N THR A 433 -14.75 -26.98 -12.73
CA THR A 433 -15.96 -26.41 -13.35
C THR A 433 -17.21 -27.20 -12.98
N TYR A 434 -18.30 -26.48 -12.74
CA TYR A 434 -19.64 -27.05 -12.62
C TYR A 434 -20.62 -26.28 -13.51
N GLU A 435 -21.53 -26.99 -14.17
CA GLU A 435 -22.52 -26.38 -15.07
C GLU A 435 -23.96 -26.65 -14.61
N LYS A 436 -24.82 -25.65 -14.78
CA LYS A 436 -26.25 -25.78 -14.48
C LYS A 436 -27.14 -25.01 -15.45
N VAL A 437 -28.27 -25.62 -15.78
CA VAL A 437 -29.40 -24.94 -16.40
C VAL A 437 -30.21 -24.24 -15.32
N LEU A 438 -30.36 -22.92 -15.43
CA LEU A 438 -31.10 -22.08 -14.51
C LEU A 438 -32.39 -21.60 -15.17
N THR A 439 -33.52 -21.85 -14.50
CA THR A 439 -34.84 -21.40 -14.96
C THR A 439 -35.23 -20.11 -14.25
N LEU A 440 -35.49 -19.05 -15.01
CA LEU A 440 -35.93 -17.76 -14.50
C LEU A 440 -37.42 -17.57 -14.79
N ARG A 441 -38.25 -17.38 -13.77
CA ARG A 441 -39.66 -17.07 -14.00
C ARG A 441 -39.83 -15.63 -14.51
N VAL A 442 -40.36 -15.47 -15.71
CA VAL A 442 -40.80 -14.15 -16.18
C VAL A 442 -42.10 -13.79 -15.46
N TYR A 443 -42.20 -12.55 -15.01
CA TYR A 443 -43.42 -11.98 -14.49
C TYR A 443 -43.60 -10.56 -15.00
N ASP A 444 -44.77 -10.02 -14.74
CA ASP A 444 -45.09 -8.62 -14.95
C ASP A 444 -45.54 -8.01 -13.62
N ASN A 445 -44.91 -6.91 -13.22
CA ASN A 445 -45.38 -6.04 -12.14
C ASN A 445 -45.76 -4.64 -12.62
N THR A 446 -45.79 -4.42 -13.93
CA THR A 446 -46.22 -3.17 -14.57
C THR A 446 -47.70 -2.92 -14.28
N PRO A 447 -48.08 -1.77 -13.70
CA PRO A 447 -49.49 -1.44 -13.53
C PRO A 447 -50.19 -1.14 -14.85
N LEU A 448 -51.52 -1.03 -14.80
CA LEU A 448 -52.40 -0.80 -15.97
C LEU A 448 -51.92 0.35 -16.86
N LEU A 449 -52.22 0.27 -18.17
CA LEU A 449 -51.89 1.33 -19.14
C LEU A 449 -52.39 2.69 -18.64
N PRO A 450 -51.58 3.76 -18.70
CA PRO A 450 -51.80 4.99 -17.93
C PRO A 450 -53.14 5.69 -18.22
N ASP A 451 -53.77 6.24 -17.16
CA ASP A 451 -55.02 7.00 -17.25
C ASP A 451 -54.79 8.41 -17.82
N THR A 452 -54.60 8.41 -19.13
CA THR A 452 -54.40 9.55 -20.03
C THR A 452 -55.70 10.31 -20.33
N GLY A 453 -56.49 10.65 -19.30
CA GLY A 453 -57.70 11.46 -19.51
C GLY A 453 -58.47 11.82 -18.24
N PHE A 454 -58.91 13.07 -18.19
CA PHE A 454 -59.88 13.56 -17.20
C PHE A 454 -61.33 13.50 -17.74
N ALA A 455 -62.31 13.82 -16.89
CA ALA A 455 -63.71 13.89 -17.31
C ALA A 455 -63.96 15.10 -18.23
N ALA A 456 -64.49 14.86 -19.42
CA ALA A 456 -64.74 15.90 -20.42
C ALA A 456 -65.63 17.03 -19.89
N GLY A 457 -65.22 18.28 -20.08
CA GLY A 457 -65.97 19.47 -19.65
C GLY A 457 -66.01 19.70 -18.13
N ARG A 458 -65.24 18.95 -17.32
CA ARG A 458 -65.18 19.08 -15.86
C ARG A 458 -63.78 19.40 -15.36
N VAL A 459 -63.65 20.54 -14.69
CA VAL A 459 -62.43 20.89 -13.95
C VAL A 459 -62.18 19.88 -12.82
N THR A 460 -60.98 19.33 -12.79
CA THR A 460 -60.50 18.35 -11.80
C THR A 460 -59.29 18.96 -11.07
N PRO A 461 -59.37 19.23 -9.76
CA PRO A 461 -58.23 19.74 -9.01
C PRO A 461 -57.09 18.71 -8.94
N LEU A 462 -55.96 19.02 -9.55
CA LEU A 462 -54.74 18.21 -9.45
C LEU A 462 -54.09 18.35 -8.06
N GLN A 463 -53.41 17.29 -7.62
CA GLN A 463 -52.50 17.38 -6.49
C GLN A 463 -51.23 18.11 -6.89
N ILE A 464 -50.52 18.71 -5.92
CA ILE A 464 -49.23 19.37 -6.18
C ILE A 464 -48.18 18.29 -6.37
N GLN A 465 -47.95 17.89 -7.63
CA GLN A 465 -46.95 16.88 -7.96
C GLN A 465 -45.51 17.40 -7.72
N PRO A 466 -44.60 16.58 -7.17
CA PRO A 466 -43.21 16.95 -6.88
C PRO A 466 -42.42 17.47 -8.10
N ALA A 467 -41.33 18.20 -7.83
CA ALA A 467 -40.48 18.79 -8.86
C ALA A 467 -39.78 17.83 -9.87
N PRO A 468 -39.29 16.61 -9.52
CA PRO A 468 -38.43 15.84 -10.42
C PRO A 468 -39.11 15.34 -11.71
N TYR A 469 -40.44 15.26 -11.75
CA TYR A 469 -41.19 14.83 -12.94
C TYR A 469 -41.11 15.81 -14.13
N LYS A 470 -40.54 17.02 -13.94
CA LYS A 470 -40.53 18.10 -14.95
C LYS A 470 -39.29 18.11 -15.87
N GLN A 471 -38.50 17.04 -15.90
CA GLN A 471 -37.37 16.89 -16.83
C GLN A 471 -37.81 17.17 -18.29
N GLN A 472 -37.02 17.93 -19.04
CA GLN A 472 -37.20 18.10 -20.48
C GLN A 472 -36.35 17.05 -21.20
N THR A 473 -36.96 16.24 -22.05
CA THR A 473 -36.20 15.31 -22.92
C THR A 473 -35.39 16.07 -23.98
N GLY A 474 -35.87 17.25 -24.40
CA GLY A 474 -35.37 17.94 -25.60
C GLY A 474 -35.95 17.39 -26.91
N VAL A 475 -36.95 16.50 -26.84
CA VAL A 475 -37.59 15.84 -27.97
C VAL A 475 -38.98 16.44 -28.22
N THR A 476 -39.38 16.58 -29.48
CA THR A 476 -40.71 17.04 -29.91
C THR A 476 -41.41 16.03 -30.80
N LEU A 477 -42.70 15.84 -30.57
CA LEU A 477 -43.61 15.00 -31.35
C LEU A 477 -44.45 15.88 -32.29
N ASN A 478 -44.43 15.59 -33.59
CA ASN A 478 -45.27 16.21 -34.60
C ASN A 478 -46.15 15.15 -35.28
N ILE A 479 -47.46 15.41 -35.39
CA ILE A 479 -48.41 14.53 -36.08
C ILE A 479 -49.28 15.40 -37.01
N PRO A 480 -48.83 15.65 -38.26
CA PRO A 480 -49.48 16.58 -39.18
C PRO A 480 -50.96 16.28 -39.42
N ARG A 481 -51.32 14.99 -39.46
CA ARG A 481 -52.67 14.50 -39.77
C ARG A 481 -53.75 15.02 -38.83
N ILE A 482 -53.40 15.27 -37.57
CA ILE A 482 -54.27 15.75 -36.50
C ILE A 482 -53.78 17.08 -35.89
N ASN A 483 -52.87 17.77 -36.59
CA ASN A 483 -52.35 19.10 -36.26
C ASN A 483 -51.79 19.21 -34.83
N ILE A 484 -50.98 18.22 -34.42
CA ILE A 484 -50.29 18.21 -33.11
C ILE A 484 -48.81 18.53 -33.33
N SER A 485 -48.27 19.47 -32.55
CA SER A 485 -46.83 19.68 -32.38
C SER A 485 -46.57 20.01 -30.90
N ILE A 486 -45.97 19.09 -30.15
CA ILE A 486 -45.86 19.13 -28.69
C ILE A 486 -44.51 18.58 -28.18
N PRO A 487 -44.01 19.02 -27.02
CA PRO A 487 -42.82 18.42 -26.41
C PRO A 487 -43.11 17.04 -25.80
N ILE A 488 -42.07 16.21 -25.70
CA ILE A 488 -42.09 14.94 -24.98
C ILE A 488 -41.43 15.12 -23.59
N ARG A 489 -42.07 14.58 -22.56
CA ARG A 489 -41.58 14.46 -21.17
C ARG A 489 -41.20 13.03 -20.87
N GLY A 490 -40.29 12.82 -19.90
CA GLY A 490 -40.12 11.49 -19.31
C GLY A 490 -41.18 11.28 -18.23
N VAL A 491 -41.90 10.16 -18.29
CA VAL A 491 -42.81 9.70 -17.23
C VAL A 491 -42.16 8.47 -16.59
N PRO A 492 -41.57 8.59 -15.38
CA PRO A 492 -40.94 7.47 -14.71
C PRO A 492 -41.97 6.42 -14.29
N LEU A 493 -41.55 5.15 -14.23
CA LEU A 493 -42.36 4.07 -13.68
C LEU A 493 -42.29 4.09 -12.14
N ALA A 494 -43.44 4.22 -11.48
CA ALA A 494 -43.57 4.16 -10.02
C ALA A 494 -44.42 2.94 -9.58
N ASP A 495 -44.53 2.70 -8.27
CA ASP A 495 -45.35 1.59 -7.71
C ASP A 495 -46.83 1.63 -8.14
N GLN A 496 -47.34 2.80 -8.52
CA GLN A 496 -48.70 3.02 -9.04
C GLN A 496 -48.76 3.08 -10.58
N GLY A 497 -47.65 2.83 -11.25
CA GLY A 497 -47.49 2.87 -12.70
C GLY A 497 -46.96 4.22 -13.18
N TRP A 498 -47.18 4.50 -14.46
CA TRP A 498 -46.86 5.77 -15.07
C TRP A 498 -47.93 6.82 -14.73
N LEU A 499 -47.66 7.64 -13.73
CA LEU A 499 -48.56 8.74 -13.35
C LEU A 499 -48.49 9.85 -14.40
N THR A 500 -49.56 9.99 -15.19
CA THR A 500 -49.68 11.00 -16.27
C THR A 500 -50.48 12.25 -15.88
N ASP A 501 -51.04 12.32 -14.67
CA ASP A 501 -52.01 13.35 -14.23
C ASP A 501 -51.51 14.80 -14.30
N TRP A 502 -50.20 15.00 -14.30
CA TRP A 502 -49.54 16.30 -14.40
C TRP A 502 -49.21 16.74 -15.84
N LEU A 503 -49.40 15.87 -16.84
CA LEU A 503 -49.17 16.23 -18.24
C LEU A 503 -50.21 17.26 -18.71
N ALA A 504 -49.73 18.36 -19.28
CA ALA A 504 -50.57 19.38 -19.88
C ALA A 504 -50.73 19.13 -21.39
N ASN A 505 -50.50 20.15 -22.22
CA ASN A 505 -50.46 20.02 -23.68
C ASN A 505 -49.11 19.43 -24.16
N GLU A 506 -48.77 18.26 -23.62
CA GLU A 506 -47.47 17.58 -23.77
C GLU A 506 -47.69 16.06 -23.90
N ALA A 507 -46.72 15.33 -24.48
CA ALA A 507 -46.70 13.87 -24.46
C ALA A 507 -45.71 13.36 -23.42
N GLY A 508 -45.98 12.17 -22.85
CA GLY A 508 -45.10 11.49 -21.90
C GLY A 508 -44.53 10.21 -22.49
N TRP A 509 -43.22 10.13 -22.69
CA TRP A 509 -42.51 8.87 -22.92
C TRP A 509 -42.53 8.03 -21.65
N LEU A 510 -42.92 6.77 -21.77
CA LEU A 510 -43.02 5.84 -20.65
C LEU A 510 -41.65 5.21 -20.37
N ASP A 511 -41.07 5.56 -19.23
CA ASP A 511 -39.79 5.01 -18.76
C ASP A 511 -39.87 3.49 -18.58
N GLY A 512 -38.78 2.79 -18.88
CA GLY A 512 -38.74 1.34 -19.06
C GLY A 512 -39.12 0.83 -20.46
N THR A 513 -39.55 1.72 -21.37
CA THR A 513 -39.72 1.41 -22.81
C THR A 513 -38.54 1.96 -23.62
N ALA A 514 -38.41 1.62 -24.92
CA ALA A 514 -37.31 2.15 -25.73
C ALA A 514 -37.39 3.69 -25.85
N PHE A 515 -36.25 4.37 -25.93
CA PHE A 515 -36.24 5.82 -26.11
C PHE A 515 -36.76 6.20 -27.51
N PRO A 516 -37.50 7.32 -27.69
CA PRO A 516 -38.09 7.66 -28.99
C PRO A 516 -37.04 7.81 -30.10
N GLY A 517 -37.11 6.92 -31.11
CA GLY A 517 -36.14 6.83 -32.21
C GLY A 517 -35.08 5.73 -32.06
N TRP A 518 -35.02 5.01 -30.94
CA TRP A 518 -34.12 3.86 -30.75
C TRP A 518 -34.79 2.54 -31.19
N GLN A 519 -33.99 1.49 -31.35
CA GLN A 519 -34.48 0.13 -31.62
C GLN A 519 -35.27 -0.42 -30.40
N GLY A 520 -36.31 -1.20 -30.65
CA GLY A 520 -37.30 -1.58 -29.64
C GLY A 520 -38.60 -0.79 -29.78
N ASN A 521 -39.55 -1.07 -28.89
CA ASN A 521 -40.85 -0.38 -28.82
C ASN A 521 -40.77 0.83 -27.88
N SER A 522 -40.95 2.04 -28.42
CA SER A 522 -41.01 3.29 -27.67
C SER A 522 -42.45 3.72 -27.45
N VAL A 523 -42.85 3.95 -26.20
CA VAL A 523 -44.27 4.20 -25.87
C VAL A 523 -44.48 5.64 -25.41
N LEU A 524 -45.42 6.34 -26.05
CA LEU A 524 -45.82 7.71 -25.72
C LEU A 524 -47.29 7.78 -25.29
N ALA A 525 -47.55 8.35 -24.11
CA ALA A 525 -48.86 8.54 -23.52
C ALA A 525 -49.22 10.04 -23.49
N ALA A 526 -50.40 10.44 -23.96
CA ALA A 526 -50.87 11.82 -23.81
C ALA A 526 -52.40 11.93 -23.67
N HIS A 527 -52.86 13.03 -23.08
CA HIS A 527 -54.26 13.18 -22.66
C HIS A 527 -55.27 13.25 -23.82
N ASN A 528 -56.43 12.61 -23.65
CA ASN A 528 -57.64 12.84 -24.44
C ASN A 528 -58.40 14.09 -23.97
N TYR A 529 -58.51 14.26 -22.66
CA TYR A 529 -59.06 15.46 -22.01
C TYR A 529 -58.14 15.88 -20.85
N LEU A 530 -57.93 17.19 -20.71
CA LEU A 530 -57.07 17.81 -19.69
C LEU A 530 -57.83 18.10 -18.40
N ALA A 531 -57.09 18.41 -17.34
CA ALA A 531 -57.63 18.63 -15.99
C ALA A 531 -58.56 19.86 -15.87
N ASP A 532 -58.53 20.79 -16.81
CA ASP A 532 -59.48 21.91 -16.93
C ASP A 532 -60.80 21.51 -17.65
N GLY A 533 -60.91 20.26 -18.12
CA GLY A 533 -62.03 19.75 -18.91
C GLY A 533 -61.91 19.98 -20.42
N SER A 534 -60.84 20.63 -20.89
CA SER A 534 -60.59 20.90 -22.31
C SER A 534 -60.05 19.68 -23.06
N ALA A 535 -59.93 19.80 -24.39
CA ALA A 535 -59.36 18.76 -25.23
C ALA A 535 -57.86 18.61 -24.99
N GLY A 536 -57.39 17.40 -24.67
CA GLY A 536 -55.97 17.07 -24.62
C GLY A 536 -55.41 16.68 -25.99
N PRO A 537 -54.07 16.59 -26.13
CA PRO A 537 -53.43 16.42 -27.43
C PRO A 537 -53.93 15.21 -28.23
N PHE A 538 -54.06 14.04 -27.60
CA PHE A 538 -54.40 12.80 -28.30
C PHE A 538 -55.91 12.54 -28.41
N LYS A 539 -56.77 13.53 -28.13
CA LYS A 539 -58.24 13.41 -28.27
C LYS A 539 -58.69 12.73 -29.57
N ASP A 540 -58.04 13.11 -30.66
CA ASP A 540 -58.34 12.68 -32.02
C ASP A 540 -57.34 11.68 -32.60
N LEU A 541 -56.51 11.04 -31.76
CA LEU A 541 -55.55 9.99 -32.15
C LEU A 541 -56.21 8.84 -32.93
N GLN A 542 -57.47 8.52 -32.62
CA GLN A 542 -58.31 7.56 -33.34
C GLN A 542 -58.63 7.92 -34.80
N GLN A 543 -58.27 9.12 -35.28
CA GLN A 543 -58.48 9.55 -36.66
C GLN A 543 -57.34 9.14 -37.60
N LEU A 544 -56.18 8.75 -37.04
CA LEU A 544 -55.04 8.20 -37.78
C LEU A 544 -55.40 6.87 -38.47
N ARG A 545 -54.63 6.53 -39.50
CA ARG A 545 -54.82 5.35 -40.35
C ARG A 545 -53.47 4.81 -40.82
N TRP A 546 -53.45 3.59 -41.35
CA TRP A 546 -52.29 3.06 -42.07
C TRP A 546 -51.74 4.08 -43.07
N GLY A 547 -50.44 4.37 -43.01
CA GLY A 547 -49.78 5.31 -43.91
C GLY A 547 -49.81 6.79 -43.47
N ASP A 548 -50.50 7.14 -42.39
CA ASP A 548 -50.31 8.46 -41.76
C ASP A 548 -48.92 8.53 -41.11
N LEU A 549 -48.29 9.72 -41.16
CA LEU A 549 -46.93 9.95 -40.65
C LEU A 549 -46.92 10.55 -39.25
N ILE A 550 -45.93 10.12 -38.45
CA ILE A 550 -45.59 10.64 -37.13
C ILE A 550 -44.10 10.99 -37.13
N GLU A 551 -43.75 12.20 -36.69
CA GLU A 551 -42.38 12.70 -36.68
C GLU A 551 -41.92 12.93 -35.24
N VAL A 552 -40.71 12.47 -34.93
CA VAL A 552 -40.06 12.64 -33.62
C VAL A 552 -38.70 13.31 -33.84
N THR A 553 -38.58 14.57 -33.45
CA THR A 553 -37.32 15.33 -33.56
C THR A 553 -36.57 15.32 -32.24
N ALA A 554 -35.36 14.77 -32.22
CA ALA A 554 -34.49 14.66 -31.07
C ALA A 554 -33.07 15.18 -31.41
N TYR A 555 -32.53 16.09 -30.59
CA TYR A 555 -31.14 16.55 -30.64
C TYR A 555 -30.59 17.00 -32.02
N GLY A 556 -31.46 17.42 -32.93
CA GLY A 556 -31.09 17.89 -34.28
C GLY A 556 -31.36 16.91 -35.43
N SER A 557 -31.91 15.73 -35.16
CA SER A 557 -32.38 14.77 -36.18
C SER A 557 -33.86 14.44 -36.01
N THR A 558 -34.55 14.11 -37.09
CA THR A 558 -35.97 13.73 -37.10
C THR A 558 -36.16 12.30 -37.57
N SER A 559 -36.68 11.46 -36.68
CA SER A 559 -37.16 10.10 -36.99
C SER A 559 -38.59 10.17 -37.52
N VAL A 560 -38.84 9.55 -38.68
CA VAL A 560 -40.16 9.50 -39.33
C VAL A 560 -40.72 8.08 -39.22
N PHE A 561 -41.89 7.96 -38.59
CA PHE A 561 -42.62 6.71 -38.39
C PHE A 561 -43.88 6.69 -39.26
N GLU A 562 -44.20 5.54 -39.83
CA GLU A 562 -45.44 5.31 -40.59
C GLU A 562 -46.38 4.41 -39.79
N VAL A 563 -47.64 4.85 -39.62
CA VAL A 563 -48.67 4.09 -38.89
C VAL A 563 -48.97 2.74 -39.57
N ARG A 564 -49.01 1.68 -38.76
CA ARG A 564 -49.31 0.28 -39.13
C ARG A 564 -50.60 -0.25 -38.50
N ASP A 565 -50.96 0.17 -37.29
CA ASP A 565 -52.26 -0.20 -36.69
C ASP A 565 -52.86 0.92 -35.83
N VAL A 566 -54.18 0.92 -35.70
CA VAL A 566 -54.97 1.83 -34.87
C VAL A 566 -56.06 1.01 -34.17
N LYS A 567 -55.71 0.44 -33.02
CA LYS A 567 -56.54 -0.51 -32.27
C LYS A 567 -57.10 0.09 -30.97
N LYS A 568 -58.17 -0.53 -30.47
CA LYS A 568 -58.86 -0.13 -29.23
C LYS A 568 -58.78 -1.26 -28.21
N VAL A 569 -57.80 -1.17 -27.31
CA VAL A 569 -57.49 -2.17 -26.29
C VAL A 569 -58.10 -1.80 -24.93
N LYS A 570 -58.07 -2.72 -23.96
CA LYS A 570 -58.47 -2.43 -22.58
C LYS A 570 -57.31 -1.82 -21.77
N PRO A 571 -57.55 -1.25 -20.57
CA PRO A 571 -56.47 -0.77 -19.69
C PRO A 571 -55.54 -1.89 -19.15
N ASP A 572 -56.00 -3.14 -19.10
CA ASP A 572 -55.26 -4.34 -18.69
C ASP A 572 -54.51 -5.04 -19.84
N ASP A 573 -54.56 -4.50 -21.06
CA ASP A 573 -53.92 -5.09 -22.24
C ASP A 573 -52.48 -4.57 -22.43
N LEU A 574 -51.57 -5.07 -21.59
CA LEU A 574 -50.15 -4.67 -21.57
C LEU A 574 -49.34 -5.24 -22.75
N SER A 575 -49.95 -6.05 -23.63
CA SER A 575 -49.28 -6.65 -24.79
C SER A 575 -48.63 -5.62 -25.73
N ILE A 576 -49.24 -4.44 -25.82
CA ILE A 576 -48.80 -3.30 -26.64
C ILE A 576 -47.51 -2.64 -26.15
N LEU A 577 -47.03 -2.99 -24.95
CA LEU A 577 -45.74 -2.56 -24.40
C LEU A 577 -44.59 -3.50 -24.80
N GLY A 578 -44.89 -4.64 -25.44
CA GLY A 578 -43.94 -5.71 -25.75
C GLY A 578 -42.77 -5.27 -26.64
N HIS A 579 -41.69 -6.05 -26.61
CA HIS A 579 -40.51 -5.84 -27.45
C HIS A 579 -40.85 -5.88 -28.95
N GLN A 580 -40.03 -5.21 -29.76
CA GLN A 580 -40.08 -5.22 -31.22
C GLN A 580 -38.65 -5.19 -31.77
N ASP A 581 -38.31 -6.08 -32.70
CA ASP A 581 -36.96 -6.20 -33.25
C ASP A 581 -36.50 -4.95 -34.02
N GLN A 582 -37.46 -4.09 -34.42
CA GLN A 582 -37.26 -2.84 -35.14
C GLN A 582 -37.62 -1.63 -34.25
N ALA A 583 -37.22 -0.43 -34.66
CA ALA A 583 -37.64 0.80 -34.00
C ALA A 583 -39.14 1.06 -34.23
N TYR A 584 -39.94 0.81 -33.20
CA TYR A 584 -41.40 1.03 -33.16
C TYR A 584 -41.77 2.19 -32.25
N LEU A 585 -42.86 2.87 -32.58
CA LEU A 585 -43.44 3.96 -31.81
C LEU A 585 -44.93 3.68 -31.56
N THR A 586 -45.30 3.61 -30.28
CA THR A 586 -46.64 3.24 -29.83
C THR A 586 -47.27 4.42 -29.08
N LEU A 587 -48.31 5.04 -29.66
CA LEU A 587 -49.02 6.17 -29.08
C LEU A 587 -50.28 5.70 -28.33
N ILE A 588 -50.49 6.13 -27.09
CA ILE A 588 -51.59 5.68 -26.22
C ILE A 588 -52.42 6.86 -25.70
N THR A 589 -53.75 6.72 -25.74
CA THR A 589 -54.66 7.62 -25.01
C THR A 589 -55.93 6.93 -24.49
N CYS A 590 -56.59 7.50 -23.50
CA CYS A 590 -57.86 7.04 -22.93
C CYS A 590 -59.04 7.12 -23.90
N LYS A 591 -60.02 6.20 -23.82
CA LYS A 591 -61.24 6.22 -24.64
C LYS A 591 -62.48 5.69 -23.92
N SER A 592 -63.62 6.31 -24.22
CA SER A 592 -64.95 6.06 -23.62
C SER A 592 -64.96 6.20 -22.10
N PHE A 593 -65.12 7.45 -21.63
CA PHE A 593 -65.36 7.75 -20.22
C PHE A 593 -66.73 7.20 -19.78
N SER A 594 -66.77 6.65 -18.56
CA SER A 594 -67.95 6.07 -17.95
C SER A 594 -68.28 6.82 -16.67
N GLU A 595 -69.31 7.67 -16.70
CA GLU A 595 -69.74 8.48 -15.55
C GLU A 595 -70.06 7.63 -14.33
N LYS A 596 -70.62 6.43 -14.52
CA LYS A 596 -70.95 5.48 -13.44
C LYS A 596 -69.71 5.00 -12.68
N THR A 597 -68.55 4.90 -13.34
CA THR A 597 -67.29 4.41 -12.73
C THR A 597 -66.24 5.51 -12.57
N GLN A 598 -66.53 6.73 -13.03
CA GLN A 598 -65.61 7.87 -13.12
C GLN A 598 -64.27 7.52 -13.82
N SER A 599 -64.29 6.59 -14.78
CA SER A 599 -63.08 6.04 -15.41
C SER A 599 -63.22 5.81 -16.91
N TYR A 600 -62.10 5.70 -17.62
CA TYR A 600 -62.05 5.38 -19.05
C TYR A 600 -61.98 3.86 -19.26
N GLN A 601 -62.94 3.31 -20.01
CA GLN A 601 -63.08 1.86 -20.18
C GLN A 601 -62.11 1.24 -21.20
N TRP A 602 -61.47 2.05 -22.04
CA TRP A 602 -60.61 1.61 -23.13
C TRP A 602 -59.39 2.52 -23.28
N ARG A 603 -58.40 2.05 -24.04
CA ARG A 603 -57.34 2.86 -24.63
C ARG A 603 -57.48 2.82 -26.17
N ILE A 604 -57.07 3.89 -26.84
CA ILE A 604 -56.70 3.86 -28.26
C ILE A 604 -55.19 3.74 -28.30
N VAL A 605 -54.70 2.80 -29.10
CA VAL A 605 -53.29 2.54 -29.33
C VAL A 605 -53.02 2.66 -30.83
N VAL A 606 -51.99 3.42 -31.19
CA VAL A 606 -51.50 3.56 -32.56
C VAL A 606 -50.08 3.04 -32.61
N GLU A 607 -49.83 2.03 -33.43
CA GLU A 607 -48.51 1.45 -33.63
C GLU A 607 -47.96 1.92 -34.98
N ALA A 608 -46.73 2.43 -34.97
CA ALA A 608 -46.02 2.93 -36.14
C ALA A 608 -44.57 2.41 -36.14
N VAL A 609 -44.02 2.20 -37.33
CA VAL A 609 -42.63 1.71 -37.50
C VAL A 609 -41.77 2.77 -38.17
N LEU A 610 -40.50 2.87 -37.77
CA LEU A 610 -39.54 3.80 -38.35
C LEU A 610 -39.32 3.49 -39.84
N ILE A 611 -39.47 4.51 -40.69
CA ILE A 611 -39.25 4.39 -42.15
C ILE A 611 -38.09 5.24 -42.66
N SER A 612 -37.74 6.34 -41.99
CA SER A 612 -36.56 7.16 -42.30
C SER A 612 -36.08 7.95 -41.09
N VAL A 613 -34.83 8.43 -41.19
CA VAL A 613 -34.22 9.38 -40.26
C VAL A 613 -33.57 10.49 -41.10
N HIS A 614 -33.71 11.73 -40.65
CA HIS A 614 -33.31 12.96 -41.35
C HIS A 614 -32.53 13.93 -40.45
#